data_AF-A0A973R3J5-F1
#
_entry.id   AF-A0A973R3J5-F1
#
_cell.length_a   1.000
_cell.length_b   1.000
_cell.length_c   1.000
_cell.angle_alpha   90.00
_cell.angle_beta   90.00
_cell.angle_gamma   90.00
#
_symmetry.space_group_name_H-M   'P 1'
#
loop_
_entity.id
_entity.type
_entity.pdbx_description
1 polymer ?
#
loop_
_entity_poly.entity_id
_entity_poly.type
_entity_poly.pdbx_seq_one_letter_code
_entity_poly.pdbx_strand_id
1 'polypeptide(L)' 'MISIRARLGDGLTRIEVTGHEEHAEDGRVCAAVSAIAQTALLGLAAIAEQHPDLVTIDIQED' A
#
# COMPACT_ATOMS: atom_id res chain seq x y z
N MET A 1 5.07 14.26 8.99
CA MET A 1 5.46 13.05 9.77
C MET A 1 4.73 11.85 9.17
N ILE A 2 5.45 10.78 8.79
CA ILE A 2 4.81 9.58 8.23
C ILE A 2 4.13 8.78 9.35
N SER A 3 2.86 8.44 9.17
CA SER A 3 2.09 7.59 10.08
C SER A 3 1.51 6.41 9.31
N ILE A 4 1.77 5.20 9.80
CA ILE A 4 1.22 3.94 9.27
C ILE A 4 0.24 3.39 10.30
N ARG A 5 -1.00 3.10 9.89
CA ARG A 5 -2.00 2.43 10.71
C ARG A 5 -2.43 1.13 10.05
N ALA A 6 -2.32 0.02 10.79
CA ALA A 6 -2.82 -1.27 10.37
C ALA A 6 -4.01 -1.68 11.25
N ARG A 7 -5.11 -2.12 10.62
CA ARG A 7 -6.23 -2.79 11.28
C ARG A 7 -6.38 -4.16 10.67
N LEU A 8 -6.24 -5.18 11.52
CA LEU A 8 -6.41 -6.59 11.18
C LEU A 8 -7.73 -7.04 11.82
N GLY A 9 -8.64 -7.56 11.01
CA GLY A 9 -9.91 -8.10 11.48
C GLY A 9 -10.38 -9.24 10.58
N ASP A 10 -11.49 -9.86 10.96
CA ASP A 10 -12.04 -11.02 10.25
C ASP A 10 -12.43 -10.65 8.82
N GLY A 11 -11.64 -11.13 7.85
CA GLY A 11 -11.85 -10.91 6.42
C GLY A 11 -11.45 -9.52 5.89
N LEU A 12 -10.94 -8.61 6.74
CA LEU A 12 -10.51 -7.28 6.31
C LEU A 12 -9.18 -6.88 6.94
N THR A 13 -8.19 -6.64 6.10
CA THR A 13 -6.95 -5.96 6.47
C THR A 13 -6.96 -4.57 5.84
N ARG A 14 -6.83 -3.53 6.67
CA ARG A 14 -6.65 -2.15 6.20
C ARG A 14 -5.28 -1.64 6.62
N ILE A 15 -4.52 -1.13 5.65
CA ILE A 15 -3.26 -0.42 5.88
C ILE A 15 -3.45 1.01 5.34
N GLU A 16 -3.18 2.00 6.18
CA GLU A 16 -3.28 3.43 5.84
C GLU A 16 -1.92 4.09 6.07
N VAL A 17 -1.38 4.76 5.05
CA VAL A 17 -0.11 5.50 5.10
C VAL A 17 -0.38 6.97 4.83
N THR A 18 -0.06 7.84 5.78
CA THR A 18 -0.31 9.29 5.70
C THR A 18 0.96 10.09 5.93
N GLY A 19 1.01 11.33 5.43
CA GLY A 19 2.15 12.24 5.62
C GLY A 19 3.41 11.84 4.84
N HIS A 20 3.27 11.01 3.81
CA HIS A 20 4.36 10.55 2.93
C HIS A 20 4.51 11.40 1.65
N GLU A 21 3.63 12.39 1.45
CA GLU A 21 3.64 13.35 0.34
C GLU A 21 4.31 14.69 0.71
N GLU A 22 4.62 14.88 1.99
CA GLU A 22 5.32 16.08 2.46
C GLU A 22 6.74 16.09 1.88
N HIS A 23 7.06 17.13 1.09
CA HIS A 23 8.40 17.44 0.62
C HIS A 23 9.26 17.90 1.81
N ALA A 24 9.67 16.95 2.66
CA ALA A 24 10.73 17.18 3.62
C ALA A 24 12.06 17.32 2.87
N GLU A 25 12.95 18.21 3.33
CA GLU A 25 14.29 18.42 2.74
C GLU A 25 15.12 17.13 2.60
N ASP A 26 14.70 16.05 3.27
CA ASP A 26 15.36 14.75 3.36
C ASP A 26 14.52 13.59 2.78
N GLY A 27 13.74 13.83 1.71
CA GLY A 27 12.72 12.95 1.07
C GLY A 27 13.05 11.46 0.78
N ARG A 28 14.22 10.96 1.19
CA ARG A 28 14.62 9.54 1.23
C ARG A 28 13.63 8.66 1.99
N VAL A 29 13.06 9.16 3.10
CA VAL A 29 12.13 8.37 3.94
C VAL A 29 10.75 8.25 3.27
N CYS A 30 10.25 9.31 2.65
CA CYS A 30 9.01 9.27 1.86
C CYS A 30 9.14 8.28 0.70
N ALA A 31 10.23 8.37 -0.07
CA ALA A 31 10.49 7.46 -1.19
C ALA A 31 10.55 5.99 -0.75
N ALA A 32 11.19 5.69 0.38
CA ALA A 32 11.29 4.33 0.90
C ALA A 32 9.92 3.75 1.28
N VAL A 33 9.08 4.52 1.99
CA VAL A 33 7.74 4.06 2.39
C VAL A 33 6.83 3.90 1.17
N SER A 34 6.85 4.84 0.23
CA SER A 34 6.10 4.72 -1.03
C SER A 34 6.53 3.49 -1.83
N ALA A 35 7.84 3.22 -1.93
CA ALA A 35 8.35 2.04 -2.63
C ALA A 35 7.85 0.73 -2.00
N ILE A 36 7.82 0.64 -0.66
CA ILE A 36 7.29 -0.54 0.04
C ILE A 36 5.79 -0.72 -0.21
N ALA A 37 5.00 0.36 -0.08
CA ALA A 37 3.56 0.31 -0.30
C ALA A 37 3.22 -0.08 -1.74
N GLN A 38 3.90 0.52 -2.72
CA GLN A 38 3.74 0.18 -4.14
C GLN A 38 4.17 -1.27 -4.43
N THR A 39 5.26 -1.74 -3.82
CA THR A 39 5.71 -3.14 -3.97
C THR A 39 4.67 -4.13 -3.44
N ALA A 40 4.01 -3.81 -2.32
CA ALA A 40 2.94 -4.64 -1.78
C ALA A 40 1.74 -4.71 -2.75
N LEU A 41 1.35 -3.58 -3.35
CA LEU A 41 0.29 -3.54 -4.37
C LEU A 41 0.65 -4.37 -5.60
N LEU A 42 1.88 -4.25 -6.11
CA LEU A 42 2.37 -5.06 -7.24
C LEU A 42 2.34 -6.56 -6.92
N GLY A 43 2.74 -6.95 -5.71
CA GLY A 43 2.67 -8.34 -5.26
C GLY A 43 1.24 -8.88 -5.24
N LEU A 44 0.29 -8.10 -4.72
CA LEU A 44 -1.13 -8.48 -4.71
C LEU A 44 -1.70 -8.57 -6.13
N ALA A 45 -1.34 -7.65 -7.03
CA ALA A 45 -1.75 -7.69 -8.43
C ALA A 45 -1.25 -8.95 -9.14
N ALA A 46 0.00 -9.35 -8.90
CA ALA A 46 0.57 -10.58 -9.48
C ALA A 46 -0.16 -11.84 -8.97
N ILE A 47 -0.54 -11.88 -7.69
CA ILE A 47 -1.35 -12.99 -7.15
C ILE A 47 -2.75 -13.02 -7.78
N ALA A 48 -3.38 -11.86 -7.97
CA ALA A 48 -4.67 -11.77 -8.64
C ALA A 48 -4.63 -12.29 -10.08
N GLU A 49 -3.54 -12.02 -10.81
CA GLU A 49 -3.32 -12.56 -12.16
C GLU A 49 -3.16 -14.09 -12.16
N GLN A 50 -2.48 -14.65 -11.16
CA GLN A 50 -2.25 -16.09 -11.03
C GLN A 50 -3.49 -16.85 -10.54
N HIS A 51 -4.38 -16.20 -9.80
CA HIS A 51 -5.55 -16.80 -9.15
C HIS A 51 -6.82 -15.96 -9.38
N PRO A 52 -7.28 -15.79 -10.63
CA PRO A 52 -8.37 -14.88 -10.97
C PRO A 52 -9.75 -15.33 -10.45
N ASP A 53 -9.89 -16.59 -10.05
CA ASP A 53 -11.09 -17.16 -9.43
C ASP A 53 -11.17 -16.94 -7.91
N LEU A 54 -10.05 -16.58 -7.28
CA LEU A 54 -9.92 -16.43 -5.83
C LEU A 54 -9.61 -15.00 -5.38
N VAL A 55 -8.94 -14.23 -6.23
CA VAL A 55 -8.41 -12.91 -5.88
C VAL A 55 -8.75 -11.91 -6.97
N THR A 56 -9.30 -10.76 -6.56
CA THR A 56 -9.61 -9.63 -7.45
C THR A 56 -8.95 -8.38 -6.88
N ILE A 57 -8.48 -7.50 -7.75
CA ILE A 57 -7.88 -6.22 -7.36
C ILE A 57 -8.73 -5.07 -7.92
N ASP A 58 -9.06 -4.10 -7.06
CA ASP A 58 -9.69 -2.84 -7.43
C ASP A 58 -8.78 -1.72 -6.92
N ILE A 59 -8.27 -0.88 -7.83
CA ILE A 59 -7.37 0.22 -7.52
C ILE A 59 -8.14 1.51 -7.73
N GLN A 60 -8.34 2.28 -6.66
CA GLN A 60 -9.01 3.58 -6.68
C GLN A 60 -7.96 4.67 -6.44
N GLU A 61 -7.97 5.70 -7.30
CA GLU A 61 -7.17 6.91 -7.17
C GLU A 61 -8.11 8.07 -6.81
N ASP A 62 -7.80 8.81 -5.74
CA ASP A 62 -8.57 9.98 -5.28
C ASP A 62 -8.22 11.26 -6.04
#